data_AF-A0A847G9D5-F1
#
_entry.id   AF-A0A847G9D5-F1
#
_cell.length_a   1.000
_cell.length_b   1.000
_cell.length_c   1.000
_cell.angle_alpha   90.00
_cell.angle_beta   90.00
_cell.angle_gamma   90.00
#
_symmetry.space_group_name_H-M   'P 1'
#
loop_
_entity.id
_entity.type
_entity.pdbx_description
1 polymer ?
#
loop_
_entity_poly.entity_id
_entity_poly.type
_entity_poly.pdbx_seq_one_letter_code
_entity_poly.pdbx_strand_id
1 'polypeptide(L)'
;MNKFVAAGKTGLLCAALCVMLLGSGCSLFGVVYIPDKALQSAVRASLGKPLGILTRSDLRGIQEIQAPNLNIKNLEGLQHCESLTVLNLRGNQVLSLSPLNGLTNLVRVDLGDNRVQVIEAVA
;
A
#
# COMPACT_ATOMS: atom_id res chain seq x y z
N MET A 1 49.82 -8.78 27.97
CA MET A 1 50.24 -9.57 26.79
C MET A 1 49.03 -10.31 26.24
N ASN A 2 48.91 -10.37 24.90
CA ASN A 2 47.88 -11.03 24.06
C ASN A 2 46.65 -10.12 23.78
N LYS A 3 46.56 -9.36 22.68
CA LYS A 3 46.53 -9.60 21.20
C LYS A 3 45.10 -9.85 20.65
N PHE A 4 44.64 -8.93 19.76
CA PHE A 4 43.89 -9.10 18.47
C PHE A 4 42.69 -10.11 18.44
N VAL A 5 41.45 -9.87 17.97
CA VAL A 5 40.94 -9.22 16.73
C VAL A 5 39.38 -9.30 16.66
N ALA A 6 38.75 -8.31 16.00
CA ALA A 6 37.43 -8.22 15.32
C ALA A 6 36.12 -8.61 16.08
N ALA A 7 34.92 -8.13 15.76
CA ALA A 7 34.35 -7.50 14.57
C ALA A 7 33.17 -6.60 14.99
N GLY A 8 32.94 -5.53 14.23
CA GLY A 8 31.84 -4.59 14.43
C GLY A 8 30.45 -5.22 14.24
N LYS A 9 29.51 -4.85 15.11
CA LYS A 9 28.07 -4.99 14.89
C LYS A 9 27.44 -3.61 15.04
N THR A 10 27.33 -2.91 13.92
CA THR A 10 26.50 -1.71 13.78
C THR A 10 25.05 -2.10 14.03
N GLY A 11 24.54 -1.80 15.24
CA GLY A 11 23.13 -1.88 15.57
C GLY A 11 22.37 -0.80 14.81
N LEU A 12 21.58 -1.22 13.84
CA LEU A 12 20.65 -0.39 13.08
C LEU A 12 19.46 -0.02 13.99
N LEU A 13 19.59 1.08 14.72
CA LEU A 13 18.50 1.76 15.42
C LEU A 13 18.46 3.21 14.91
N CYS A 14 17.24 3.74 14.74
CA CYS A 14 16.89 5.07 14.21
C CYS A 14 16.83 5.19 12.68
N ALA A 15 15.77 4.64 12.07
CA ALA A 15 15.23 5.14 10.79
C ALA A 15 13.84 5.77 11.01
N ALA A 16 13.72 6.61 12.04
CA ALA A 16 12.51 7.38 12.33
C ALA A 16 12.88 8.70 13.02
N LEU A 17 13.53 9.62 12.30
CA LEU A 17 13.34 11.06 12.53
C LEU A 17 13.90 11.90 11.37
N CYS A 18 13.02 12.70 10.76
CA CYS A 18 13.29 13.97 10.09
C CYS A 18 14.32 14.01 8.95
N VAL A 19 13.83 13.84 7.72
CA VAL A 19 14.30 14.68 6.59
C VAL A 19 13.07 15.31 5.92
N MET A 20 12.51 16.32 6.61
CA MET A 20 11.72 17.36 5.96
C MET A 20 12.70 18.52 5.70
N LEU A 21 12.62 19.06 4.49
CA LEU A 21 13.40 20.17 3.92
C LEU A 21 14.73 19.76 3.27
N LEU A 22 14.68 19.51 1.96
CA LEU A 22 15.31 20.38 0.96
C LEU A 22 14.53 20.23 -0.35
N GLY A 23 14.13 21.36 -0.91
CA GLY A 23 13.40 21.42 -2.18
C GLY A 23 14.26 20.99 -3.37
N SER A 24 13.55 20.78 -4.47
CA SER A 24 14.03 20.56 -5.83
C SER A 24 14.49 19.14 -6.17
N GLY A 25 13.53 18.36 -6.69
CA GLY A 25 13.80 17.46 -7.79
C GLY A 25 14.53 16.15 -7.46
N CYS A 26 13.84 15.23 -6.78
CA CYS A 26 14.08 13.81 -6.99
C CYS A 26 12.82 12.99 -6.64
N SER A 27 11.84 12.96 -7.54
CA SER A 27 10.75 11.99 -7.48
C SER A 27 11.22 10.66 -8.12
N LEU A 28 12.36 10.12 -7.68
CA LEU A 28 12.89 8.84 -8.22
C LEU A 28 12.57 7.63 -7.35
N PHE A 29 12.10 7.83 -6.12
CA PHE A 29 11.64 6.75 -5.26
C PHE A 29 10.19 7.00 -4.92
N GLY A 30 9.29 6.67 -5.85
CA GLY A 30 7.86 6.65 -5.62
C GLY A 30 7.46 5.53 -4.68
N VAL A 31 8.02 5.47 -3.48
CA VAL A 31 7.70 4.45 -2.47
C VAL A 31 6.24 4.61 -2.06
N VAL A 32 5.51 3.51 -2.05
CA VAL A 32 4.12 3.46 -1.61
C VAL A 32 4.05 2.81 -0.24
N TYR A 33 3.37 3.51 0.67
CA TYR A 33 3.07 3.01 2.00
C TYR A 33 1.62 2.51 2.06
N ILE A 34 1.43 1.29 2.56
CA ILE A 34 0.11 0.66 2.76
C ILE A 34 0.03 0.30 4.25
N PRO A 35 -0.72 1.05 5.07
CA PRO A 35 -0.76 0.85 6.53
C PRO A 35 -1.51 -0.42 6.94
N ASP A 36 -2.54 -0.81 6.19
CA ASP A 36 -3.29 -2.03 6.47
C ASP A 36 -2.51 -3.25 5.97
N LYS A 37 -2.07 -4.10 6.91
CA LYS A 37 -1.23 -5.27 6.60
C LYS A 37 -1.94 -6.30 5.74
N ALA A 38 -3.26 -6.45 5.90
CA ALA A 38 -4.04 -7.40 5.12
C ALA A 38 -4.17 -6.90 3.67
N LEU A 39 -4.44 -5.61 3.51
CA LEU A 39 -4.42 -4.97 2.19
C LEU A 39 -3.05 -5.05 1.53
N GLN A 40 -1.98 -4.72 2.28
CA GLN A 40 -0.62 -4.81 1.78
C GLN A 40 -0.31 -6.22 1.29
N SER A 41 -0.74 -7.24 2.02
CA SER A 41 -0.55 -8.65 1.65
C SER A 41 -1.32 -9.00 0.36
N ALA A 42 -2.55 -8.53 0.21
CA ALA A 42 -3.35 -8.73 -1.01
C ALA A 42 -2.73 -8.03 -2.24
N VAL A 43 -2.25 -6.80 -2.08
CA VAL A 43 -1.53 -6.05 -3.13
C VAL A 43 -0.26 -6.79 -3.54
N ARG A 44 0.52 -7.26 -2.57
CA ARG A 44 1.72 -8.06 -2.82
C ARG A 44 1.43 -9.37 -3.53
N ALA A 45 0.37 -10.07 -3.15
CA ALA A 45 -0.07 -11.29 -3.81
C ALA A 45 -0.43 -11.02 -5.28
N SER A 46 -1.15 -9.92 -5.55
CA SER A 46 -1.52 -9.49 -6.90
C SER A 46 -0.29 -9.16 -7.78
N LEU A 47 0.79 -8.68 -7.16
CA LEU A 47 2.07 -8.39 -7.82
C LEU A 47 3.01 -9.59 -7.94
N GLY A 48 2.75 -10.70 -7.24
CA GLY A 48 3.72 -11.77 -7.06
C GLY A 48 5.00 -11.33 -6.32
N LYS A 49 4.91 -10.27 -5.48
CA LYS A 49 6.06 -9.61 -4.82
C LYS A 49 5.93 -9.67 -3.29
N PRO A 50 6.29 -10.79 -2.65
CA PRO A 50 6.04 -11.01 -1.22
C PRO A 50 6.89 -10.11 -0.32
N LEU A 51 8.06 -9.66 -0.77
CA LEU A 51 9.01 -8.87 0.01
C LEU A 51 9.54 -7.66 -0.78
N GLY A 52 10.30 -6.81 -0.11
CA GLY A 52 10.91 -5.62 -0.71
C GLY A 52 9.99 -4.41 -0.76
N ILE A 53 10.51 -3.28 -1.22
CA ILE A 53 9.79 -2.01 -1.26
C ILE A 53 8.71 -2.05 -2.34
N LEU A 54 7.52 -1.52 -2.02
CA LEU A 54 6.46 -1.26 -3.00
C LEU A 54 6.65 0.15 -3.55
N THR A 55 6.60 0.27 -4.87
CA THR A 55 6.74 1.54 -5.57
C THR A 55 5.48 1.83 -6.40
N ARG A 56 5.26 3.09 -6.76
CA ARG A 56 4.15 3.50 -7.63
C ARG A 56 4.19 2.76 -8.96
N SER A 57 5.39 2.56 -9.52
CA SER A 57 5.57 1.79 -10.75
C SER A 57 5.12 0.33 -10.61
N ASP A 58 5.35 -0.30 -9.44
CA ASP A 58 4.82 -1.64 -9.17
C ASP A 58 3.28 -1.61 -9.20
N LEU A 59 2.65 -0.65 -8.51
CA LEU A 59 1.20 -0.60 -8.35
C LEU A 59 0.44 -0.14 -9.60
N ARG A 60 1.07 0.66 -10.47
CA ARG A 60 0.43 1.24 -11.66
C ARG A 60 -0.10 0.17 -12.63
N GLY A 61 0.53 -1.01 -12.67
CA GLY A 61 0.15 -2.11 -13.55
C GLY A 61 -0.93 -3.04 -13.00
N ILE A 62 -1.36 -2.87 -11.75
CA ILE A 62 -2.36 -3.74 -11.14
C ILE A 62 -3.72 -3.43 -11.75
N GLN A 63 -4.35 -4.42 -12.37
CA GLN A 63 -5.70 -4.31 -12.95
C GLN A 63 -6.77 -4.92 -12.06
N GLU A 64 -6.40 -5.92 -11.26
CA GLU A 64 -7.34 -6.66 -10.43
C GLU A 64 -6.75 -6.91 -9.04
N ILE A 65 -7.55 -6.65 -8.01
CA ILE A 65 -7.24 -7.00 -6.63
C ILE A 65 -8.38 -7.83 -6.06
N GLN A 66 -8.05 -9.06 -5.65
CA GLN A 66 -8.95 -9.97 -4.94
C GLN A 66 -8.56 -10.03 -3.47
N ALA A 67 -9.41 -9.47 -2.60
CA ALA A 67 -9.14 -9.38 -1.17
C ALA A 67 -10.37 -9.69 -0.29
N PRO A 68 -11.14 -10.77 -0.55
CA PRO A 68 -12.33 -11.07 0.25
C PRO A 68 -11.98 -11.61 1.64
N ASN A 69 -12.75 -11.24 2.66
CA ASN A 69 -12.69 -11.77 4.03
C ASN A 69 -11.32 -11.64 4.72
N LEU A 70 -10.60 -10.53 4.49
CA LEU A 70 -9.25 -10.31 5.02
C LEU A 70 -9.19 -9.35 6.22
N ASN A 71 -10.35 -8.94 6.76
CA ASN A 71 -10.46 -7.93 7.83
C ASN A 71 -9.85 -6.57 7.48
N ILE A 72 -9.84 -6.20 6.20
CA ILE A 72 -9.31 -4.91 5.72
C ILE A 72 -10.20 -3.77 6.23
N LYS A 73 -9.56 -2.70 6.72
CA LYS A 73 -10.25 -1.51 7.26
C LYS A 73 -9.87 -0.24 6.51
N ASN A 74 -8.62 -0.16 6.06
CA ASN A 74 -8.05 1.04 5.46
C ASN A 74 -7.56 0.75 4.04
N LEU A 75 -8.02 1.56 3.08
CA LEU A 75 -7.69 1.44 1.65
C LEU A 75 -6.51 2.32 1.22
N GLU A 76 -5.87 3.05 2.14
CA GLU A 76 -4.70 3.87 1.87
C GLU A 76 -3.62 3.10 1.12
N GLY A 77 -3.13 3.71 0.04
CA GLY A 77 -2.18 3.14 -0.91
C GLY A 77 -2.83 2.67 -2.21
N LEU A 78 -4.13 2.38 -2.24
CA LEU A 78 -4.83 1.98 -3.47
C LEU A 78 -4.97 3.12 -4.49
N GLN A 79 -4.89 4.39 -4.08
CA GLN A 79 -4.90 5.55 -4.98
C GLN A 79 -3.78 5.52 -6.03
N HIS A 80 -2.75 4.68 -5.83
CA HIS A 80 -1.65 4.50 -6.78
C HIS A 80 -1.88 3.38 -7.81
N CYS A 81 -2.98 2.64 -7.70
CA CYS A 81 -3.35 1.58 -8.65
C CYS A 81 -4.16 2.18 -9.83
N GLU A 82 -3.53 3.08 -10.60
CA GLU A 82 -4.21 3.87 -11.65
C GLU A 82 -4.90 3.02 -12.74
N SER A 83 -4.42 1.80 -12.99
CA SER A 83 -4.99 0.88 -13.97
C SER A 83 -6.00 -0.12 -13.37
N LEU A 84 -6.37 0.02 -12.09
CA LEU A 84 -7.25 -0.91 -11.40
C LEU A 84 -8.66 -0.86 -12.02
N THR A 85 -9.14 -2.01 -12.48
CA THR A 85 -10.47 -2.17 -13.10
C THR A 85 -11.42 -2.98 -12.23
N VAL A 86 -10.89 -3.94 -11.46
CA VAL A 86 -11.67 -4.82 -10.61
C VAL A 86 -11.11 -4.82 -9.19
N LEU A 87 -11.97 -4.50 -8.21
CA LEU A 87 -11.63 -4.51 -6.79
C LEU A 87 -12.68 -5.32 -6.01
N ASN A 88 -12.27 -6.47 -5.47
CA ASN A 88 -13.12 -7.27 -4.60
C ASN A 88 -12.67 -7.12 -3.14
N LEU A 89 -13.51 -6.46 -2.34
CA LEU A 89 -13.33 -6.24 -0.92
C LEU A 89 -14.44 -6.89 -0.09
N ARG A 90 -15.17 -7.87 -0.64
CA ARG A 90 -16.29 -8.51 0.06
C ARG A 90 -15.90 -9.06 1.45
N GLY A 91 -16.73 -8.85 2.46
CA GLY A 91 -16.53 -9.42 3.81
C GLY A 91 -15.40 -8.76 4.60
N ASN A 92 -15.14 -7.48 4.35
CA ASN A 92 -14.15 -6.70 5.09
C ASN A 92 -14.82 -5.71 6.06
N GLN A 93 -14.04 -4.79 6.62
CA GLN A 93 -14.49 -3.80 7.60
C GLN A 93 -14.18 -2.37 7.12
N VAL A 94 -14.27 -2.16 5.80
CA VAL A 94 -13.99 -0.86 5.17
C VAL A 94 -15.05 0.16 5.57
N LEU A 95 -14.61 1.33 6.02
CA LEU A 95 -15.48 2.43 6.47
C LEU A 95 -15.60 3.56 5.43
N SER A 96 -14.55 3.79 4.65
CA SER A 96 -14.46 4.86 3.66
C SER A 96 -13.78 4.36 2.38
N LEU A 97 -14.26 4.89 1.25
CA LEU A 97 -13.73 4.65 -0.08
C LEU A 97 -12.88 5.81 -0.61
N SER A 98 -12.62 6.86 0.17
CA SER A 98 -11.88 8.05 -0.28
C SER A 98 -10.53 7.73 -0.96
N PRO A 99 -9.76 6.70 -0.55
CA PRO A 99 -8.53 6.30 -1.27
C PRO A 99 -8.75 5.76 -2.69
N LEU A 100 -9.99 5.51 -3.11
CA LEU A 100 -10.34 5.10 -4.47
C LEU A 100 -10.73 6.29 -5.36
N ASN A 101 -10.81 7.51 -4.81
CA ASN A 101 -11.16 8.70 -5.58
C ASN A 101 -10.13 8.92 -6.69
N GLY A 102 -10.63 9.17 -7.91
CA GLY A 102 -9.80 9.36 -9.10
C GLY A 102 -9.31 8.08 -9.78
N LEU A 103 -9.67 6.88 -9.28
CA LEU A 103 -9.44 5.62 -9.99
C LEU A 103 -10.51 5.44 -11.09
N THR A 104 -10.41 6.24 -12.14
CA THR A 104 -11.40 6.33 -13.23
C THR A 104 -11.54 5.06 -14.08
N ASN A 105 -10.58 4.15 -13.99
CA ASN A 105 -10.62 2.86 -14.68
C ASN A 105 -11.40 1.77 -13.92
N LEU A 106 -11.86 2.04 -12.68
CA LEU A 106 -12.63 1.06 -11.91
C LEU A 106 -13.98 0.78 -12.58
N VAL A 107 -14.15 -0.46 -13.04
CA VAL A 107 -15.39 -0.96 -13.66
C VAL A 107 -16.22 -1.75 -12.66
N ARG A 108 -15.57 -2.44 -11.72
CA ARG A 108 -16.25 -3.29 -10.73
C ARG A 108 -15.63 -3.14 -9.35
N VAL A 109 -16.46 -2.79 -8.39
CA VAL A 109 -16.10 -2.77 -6.96
C VAL A 109 -17.11 -3.61 -6.18
N ASP A 110 -16.67 -4.69 -5.55
CA ASP A 110 -17.50 -5.51 -4.67
C ASP A 110 -17.21 -5.17 -3.20
N LEU A 111 -18.19 -4.60 -2.53
CA LEU A 111 -18.15 -4.20 -1.12
C LEU A 111 -19.16 -4.97 -0.27
N GLY A 112 -19.72 -6.07 -0.77
CA GLY A 112 -20.67 -6.89 -0.01
C GLY A 112 -20.12 -7.22 1.39
N ASP A 113 -20.98 -7.28 2.39
CA ASP A 113 -20.59 -7.62 3.77
C ASP A 113 -19.50 -6.69 4.38
N ASN A 114 -19.46 -5.41 3.98
CA ASN A 114 -18.66 -4.36 4.63
C ASN A 114 -19.48 -3.46 5.55
N ARG A 115 -18.82 -2.46 6.16
CA ARG A 115 -19.41 -1.47 7.06
C ARG A 115 -19.26 -0.05 6.50
N VAL A 116 -19.37 0.12 5.18
CA VAL A 116 -19.15 1.42 4.53
C VAL A 116 -20.22 2.39 5.03
N GLN A 117 -19.80 3.41 5.76
CA GLN A 117 -20.69 4.44 6.33
C GLN A 117 -20.68 5.73 5.50
N VAL A 118 -19.61 5.94 4.73
CA VAL A 118 -19.42 7.13 3.91
C VAL A 118 -19.27 6.70 2.45
N ILE A 119 -20.26 7.05 1.64
CA ILE A 119 -20.15 7.03 0.18
C ILE A 119 -20.03 8.51 -0.21
N GLU A 120 -18.81 9.04 -0.21
CA GLU A 120 -18.54 10.22 -1.02
C GLU A 120 -18.67 9.81 -2.48
N ALA A 121 -19.25 10.68 -3.32
CA ALA A 121 -19.37 10.40 -4.74
C ALA A 121 -17.97 10.15 -5.31
N VAL A 122 -17.69 8.90 -5.67
CA VAL A 122 -16.53 8.52 -6.47
C VAL A 122 -16.80 9.10 -7.86
N ALA A 123 -16.23 10.27 -8.14
CA ALA A 123 -16.35 10.98 -9.40
C ALA A 123 -15.12 10.74 -10.28
#